data_AF-A0A4R0Z631-F1
#
_entry.id   AF-A0A4R0Z631-F1
#
_cell.length_a   1.000
_cell.length_b   1.000
_cell.length_c   1.000
_cell.angle_alpha   90.00
_cell.angle_beta   90.00
_cell.angle_gamma   90.00
#
_symmetry.space_group_name_H-M   'P 1'
#
loop_
_entity.id
_entity.type
_entity.pdbx_description
1 polymer ?
#
loop_
_entity_poly.entity_id
_entity_poly.type
_entity_poly.pdbx_seq_one_letter_code
_entity_poly.pdbx_strand_id
1 'polypeptide(L)'
;SIGTSWGRVWRLVKFGGASTDPQMLNKRGEMYNSVKTWLKIGGAIDDQETADDLSCGEYKVRVIDSKIVLEDKTEIKKRLGRSPGKGDALALTFAYPVTKIDRNYSSLHSGASVSNSDYDPFA
;
A
#
# COMPACT_ATOMS: atom_id res chain seq x y z
N SER A 1 17.43 -9.41 11.75
CA SER A 1 16.00 -9.71 12.00
C SER A 1 15.68 -11.11 11.47
N ILE A 2 14.46 -11.64 11.66
CA ILE A 2 14.07 -12.93 11.06
C ILE A 2 14.21 -12.92 9.53
N GLY A 3 13.96 -11.77 8.89
CA GLY A 3 14.17 -11.57 7.47
C GLY A 3 15.63 -11.79 7.07
N THR A 4 16.58 -11.22 7.83
CA THR A 4 18.02 -11.42 7.61
C THR A 4 18.43 -12.89 7.72
N SER A 5 17.90 -13.62 8.71
CA SER A 5 18.16 -15.06 8.88
C SER A 5 17.66 -15.88 7.68
N TRP A 6 16.57 -15.45 7.03
CA TRP A 6 16.03 -16.08 5.83
C TRP A 6 16.61 -15.55 4.53
N GLY A 7 17.67 -14.72 4.58
CA GLY A 7 18.27 -14.11 3.39
C GLY A 7 17.34 -13.12 2.66
N ARG A 8 16.36 -12.53 3.36
CA ARG A 8 15.38 -11.61 2.79
C ARG A 8 15.54 -10.19 3.37
N VAL A 9 15.48 -9.20 2.49
CA VAL A 9 15.38 -7.79 2.87
C VAL A 9 13.90 -7.42 2.92
N TRP A 10 13.42 -7.00 4.10
CA TRP A 10 12.02 -6.66 4.31
C TRP A 10 11.86 -5.14 4.34
N ARG A 11 10.88 -4.63 3.60
CA ARG A 11 10.46 -3.23 3.72
C ARG A 11 9.23 -3.16 4.61
N LEU A 12 9.39 -2.59 5.80
CA LEU A 12 8.28 -2.43 6.74
C LEU A 12 7.41 -1.24 6.34
N VAL A 13 6.10 -1.41 6.38
CA VAL A 13 5.11 -0.34 6.16
C VAL A 13 4.52 0.07 7.50
N LYS A 14 4.91 1.24 8.00
CA LYS A 14 4.32 1.83 9.21
C LYS A 14 3.16 2.74 8.79
N PHE A 15 1.91 2.35 9.10
CA PHE A 15 0.71 3.10 8.71
C PHE A 15 0.70 4.55 9.22
N GLY A 16 1.14 4.77 10.47
CA GLY A 16 1.32 6.11 11.04
C GLY A 16 2.65 6.79 10.65
N GLY A 17 3.43 6.21 9.73
CA GLY A 17 4.65 6.81 9.22
C GLY A 17 4.38 8.02 8.32
N ALA A 18 5.44 8.75 7.98
CA ALA A 18 5.33 9.91 7.10
C ALA A 18 4.77 9.51 5.72
N SER A 19 3.89 10.36 5.19
CA SER A 19 3.39 10.27 3.82
C SER A 19 4.42 10.83 2.84
N THR A 20 4.52 10.23 1.65
CA THR A 20 5.20 10.82 0.50
C THR A 20 4.28 11.72 -0.35
N ASP A 21 2.97 11.55 -0.21
CA ASP A 21 1.95 12.46 -0.75
C ASP A 21 1.84 13.71 0.16
N PRO A 22 2.15 14.93 -0.33
CA PRO A 22 2.09 16.16 0.46
C PRO A 22 0.72 16.47 1.04
N GLN A 23 -0.36 16.00 0.40
CA GLN A 23 -1.74 16.26 0.83
C GLN A 23 -2.16 15.36 2.00
N MET A 24 -1.49 14.22 2.19
CA MET A 24 -1.86 13.22 3.18
C MET A 24 -0.99 13.35 4.43
N LEU A 25 -1.60 13.23 5.61
CA LEU A 25 -0.88 13.35 6.88
C LEU A 25 0.13 12.19 7.08
N ASN A 26 -0.28 10.97 6.75
CA ASN A 26 0.47 9.75 7.05
C ASN A 26 0.38 8.72 5.93
N LYS A 27 1.17 7.65 6.06
CA LYS A 27 1.27 6.58 5.07
C LYS A 27 -0.07 5.89 4.81
N ARG A 28 -0.93 5.77 5.82
CA ARG A 28 -2.29 5.23 5.64
C ARG A 28 -3.12 6.09 4.69
N GLY A 29 -3.13 7.40 4.88
CA GLY A 29 -3.81 8.34 3.99
C GLY A 29 -3.32 8.23 2.55
N GLU A 30 -2.00 8.19 2.36
CA GLU A 30 -1.35 8.00 1.05
C GLU A 30 -1.80 6.71 0.34
N MET A 31 -1.78 5.58 1.06
CA MET A 31 -2.19 4.28 0.50
C MET A 31 -3.65 4.29 0.05
N TYR A 32 -4.55 4.83 0.86
CA TYR A 32 -5.97 4.93 0.52
C TYR A 32 -6.24 5.94 -0.61
N ASN A 33 -5.49 7.05 -0.68
CA ASN A 33 -5.59 7.98 -1.81
C ASN A 33 -5.15 7.32 -3.12
N SER A 34 -4.15 6.45 -3.05
CA SER A 34 -3.70 5.64 -4.19
C SER A 34 -4.77 4.64 -4.63
N VAL A 35 -5.41 3.93 -3.69
CA VAL A 35 -6.56 3.04 -3.98
C VAL A 35 -7.69 3.82 -4.63
N LYS A 36 -8.06 4.99 -4.08
CA LYS A 36 -9.09 5.87 -4.66
C LYS A 36 -8.75 6.28 -6.10
N THR A 37 -7.50 6.63 -6.36
CA THR A 37 -7.04 7.01 -7.69
C THR A 37 -7.12 5.83 -8.65
N TRP A 38 -6.68 4.65 -8.20
CA TRP A 38 -6.79 3.40 -8.95
C TRP A 38 -8.24 3.05 -9.32
N LEU A 39 -9.17 3.18 -8.38
CA LEU A 39 -10.61 2.99 -8.65
C LEU A 39 -11.15 3.96 -9.70
N LYS A 40 -10.72 5.22 -9.67
CA LYS A 40 -11.15 6.24 -10.65
C LYS A 40 -10.67 5.96 -12.08
N ILE A 41 -9.54 5.27 -12.26
CA ILE A 41 -9.00 4.95 -13.57
C ILE A 41 -9.45 3.57 -14.10
N GLY A 42 -10.42 2.93 -13.43
CA GLY A 42 -11.00 1.66 -13.85
C GLY A 42 -10.62 0.45 -12.99
N GLY A 43 -9.99 0.66 -11.83
CA GLY A 43 -9.80 -0.40 -10.84
C GLY A 43 -11.14 -1.01 -10.42
N ALA A 44 -11.19 -2.34 -10.29
CA ALA A 44 -12.40 -3.08 -9.96
C ALA A 44 -12.18 -3.94 -8.71
N ILE A 45 -13.21 -4.02 -7.87
CA ILE A 45 -13.23 -4.81 -6.65
C ILE A 45 -14.39 -5.79 -6.76
N ASP A 46 -14.08 -7.09 -6.73
CA ASP A 46 -15.05 -8.19 -6.77
C ASP A 46 -15.14 -8.90 -5.40
N ASP A 47 -15.15 -8.10 -4.33
CA ASP A 47 -15.32 -8.57 -2.95
C ASP A 47 -16.08 -7.49 -2.16
N GLN A 48 -17.31 -7.82 -1.76
CA GLN A 48 -18.19 -6.86 -1.09
C GLN A 48 -17.60 -6.35 0.22
N GLU A 49 -16.96 -7.22 1.01
CA GLU A 49 -16.37 -6.82 2.28
C GLU A 49 -15.22 -5.82 2.11
N THR A 50 -14.41 -5.98 1.06
CA THR A 50 -13.38 -5.00 0.69
C THR A 50 -14.01 -3.66 0.30
N ALA A 51 -15.09 -3.66 -0.49
CA ALA A 51 -15.80 -2.43 -0.86
C ALA A 51 -16.39 -1.73 0.37
N ASP A 52 -16.99 -2.49 1.29
CA ASP A 52 -17.53 -1.98 2.55
C ASP A 52 -16.42 -1.39 3.43
N ASP A 53 -15.27 -2.07 3.53
CA ASP A 53 -14.10 -1.59 4.28
C ASP A 53 -13.56 -0.27 3.74
N LEU A 54 -13.49 -0.10 2.42
CA LEU A 54 -13.00 1.13 1.81
C LEU A 54 -13.99 2.29 1.96
N SER A 55 -15.29 2.00 1.93
CA SER A 55 -16.35 3.01 2.01
C SER A 55 -16.68 3.45 3.44
N CYS A 56 -16.30 2.67 4.45
CA CYS A 56 -16.73 2.92 5.81
C CYS A 56 -16.02 4.08 6.52
N GLY A 57 -14.79 4.43 6.09
CA GLY A 57 -13.94 5.40 6.78
C GLY A 57 -14.15 6.83 6.30
N GLU A 58 -14.29 7.77 7.22
CA GLU A 58 -14.37 9.19 6.89
C GLU A 58 -12.97 9.86 6.89
N TYR A 59 -12.92 11.11 6.41
CA TYR A 59 -11.71 11.93 6.47
C TYR A 59 -11.99 13.33 6.98
N LYS A 60 -10.97 13.96 7.55
CA LYS A 60 -10.97 15.38 7.93
C LYS A 60 -9.72 16.08 7.41
N VAL A 61 -9.81 17.39 7.25
CA VAL A 61 -8.66 18.25 6.94
C VAL A 61 -8.17 18.88 8.23
N ARG A 62 -6.88 18.73 8.54
CA ARG A 62 -6.27 19.32 9.71
C ARG A 62 -5.92 20.79 9.43
N VAL A 63 -6.42 21.70 10.26
CA VAL A 63 -6.29 23.16 10.02
C VAL A 63 -4.83 23.65 10.05
N ILE A 64 -3.98 23.05 10.89
CA ILE A 64 -2.60 23.54 11.11
C ILE A 64 -1.70 23.42 9.88
N ASP A 65 -1.90 22.40 9.06
CA ASP A 65 -1.04 22.08 7.91
C ASP A 65 -1.83 21.70 6.66
N SER A 66 -3.15 21.87 6.68
CA SER A 66 -4.07 21.59 5.58
C SER A 66 -3.99 20.16 5.03
N LYS A 67 -3.52 19.19 5.84
CA LYS A 67 -3.40 17.79 5.43
C LYS A 67 -4.68 17.00 5.70
N ILE A 68 -4.96 16.04 4.82
CA ILE A 68 -6.05 15.09 4.95
C ILE A 68 -5.63 13.99 5.93
N VAL A 69 -6.55 13.66 6.84
CA VAL A 69 -6.42 12.63 7.87
C VAL A 69 -7.62 11.70 7.79
N LEU A 70 -7.35 10.40 7.63
CA LEU A 70 -8.39 9.38 7.67
C LEU A 70 -8.78 9.04 9.12
N GLU A 71 -10.06 8.70 9.32
CA GLU A 71 -10.62 8.24 10.59
C GLU A 71 -9.82 7.05 11.14
N ASP A 72 -9.41 7.12 12.41
CA ASP A 72 -8.61 6.07 13.02
C ASP A 72 -9.36 4.74 13.08
N LYS A 73 -8.63 3.65 12.84
CA LYS A 73 -9.16 2.28 12.84
C LYS A 73 -9.84 1.89 14.15
N THR A 74 -9.40 2.47 15.27
CA THR A 74 -10.05 2.26 16.57
C THR A 74 -11.44 2.87 16.61
N GLU A 75 -11.65 4.03 16.00
CA GLU A 75 -12.95 4.71 15.96
C GLU A 75 -13.91 4.01 15.00
N ILE A 76 -13.42 3.59 13.82
CA ILE A 76 -14.19 2.75 12.89
C ILE A 76 -14.65 1.47 13.61
N LYS A 77 -13.75 0.80 14.35
CA LYS A 77 -14.09 -0.41 15.11
C LYS A 77 -15.11 -0.15 16.21
N LYS A 78 -15.04 0.99 16.91
CA LYS A 78 -16.04 1.37 17.92
C LYS A 78 -17.42 1.58 17.30
N ARG A 79 -17.49 2.21 16.12
CA ARG A 79 -18.74 2.53 15.42
C ARG A 79 -19.37 1.31 14.75
N LEU A 80 -18.56 0.45 14.13
CA LEU A 80 -19.03 -0.67 13.29
C LEU A 80 -18.91 -2.04 13.95
N GLY A 81 -18.28 -2.13 15.13
CA GLY A 81 -17.99 -3.39 15.81
C GLY A 81 -16.89 -4.25 15.16
N ARG A 82 -16.41 -3.87 13.98
CA ARG A 82 -15.37 -4.58 13.22
C ARG A 82 -14.33 -3.62 12.67
N SER A 83 -13.11 -4.13 12.47
CA SER A 83 -12.02 -3.37 11.84
C SER A 83 -12.09 -3.54 10.31
N PRO A 84 -11.77 -2.50 9.51
CA PRO A 84 -11.68 -2.58 8.05
C PRO A 84 -10.36 -3.26 7.61
N GLY A 85 -10.24 -4.56 7.90
CA GLY A 85 -9.02 -5.32 7.69
C GLY A 85 -8.69 -5.58 6.22
N LYS A 86 -9.69 -5.87 5.38
CA LYS A 86 -9.49 -6.16 3.96
C LYS A 86 -9.16 -4.89 3.18
N GLY A 87 -9.81 -3.77 3.51
CA GLY A 87 -9.46 -2.47 2.93
C GLY A 87 -8.01 -2.08 3.21
N ASP A 88 -7.53 -2.26 4.44
CA ASP A 88 -6.12 -2.03 4.80
C ASP A 88 -5.17 -3.00 4.04
N ALA A 89 -5.57 -4.25 3.82
CA ALA A 89 -4.78 -5.24 3.08
C ALA A 89 -4.65 -4.87 1.60
N LEU A 90 -5.73 -4.41 0.96
CA LEU A 90 -5.67 -3.86 -0.39
C LEU A 90 -4.78 -2.61 -0.43
N ALA A 91 -4.97 -1.67 0.50
CA ALA A 91 -4.20 -0.43 0.57
C ALA A 91 -2.68 -0.68 0.69
N LEU A 92 -2.26 -1.74 1.40
CA LEU A 92 -0.86 -2.13 1.50
C LEU A 92 -0.21 -2.45 0.14
N THR A 93 -0.97 -2.92 -0.84
CA THR A 93 -0.43 -3.19 -2.19
C THR A 93 -0.02 -1.91 -2.92
N PHE A 94 -0.51 -0.75 -2.46
CA PHE A 94 -0.17 0.58 -2.96
C PHE A 94 0.87 1.29 -2.07
N ALA A 95 1.41 0.63 -1.05
CA ALA A 95 2.34 1.26 -0.10
C ALA A 95 3.58 1.82 -0.78
N TYR A 96 4.12 1.14 -1.77
CA TYR A 96 5.30 1.58 -2.51
C TYR A 96 5.24 1.05 -3.94
N PRO A 97 5.83 1.76 -4.92
CA PRO A 97 6.08 1.16 -6.22
C PRO A 97 7.02 -0.04 -6.02
N VAL A 98 6.64 -1.18 -6.59
CA VAL A 98 7.44 -2.41 -6.57
C VAL A 98 7.87 -2.70 -7.99
N THR A 99 9.17 -2.61 -8.23
CA THR A 99 9.79 -3.09 -9.47
C THR A 99 10.36 -4.49 -9.25
N LYS A 100 10.41 -5.30 -10.31
CA LYS A 100 11.13 -6.57 -10.25
C LYS A 100 12.60 -6.29 -9.95
N ILE A 101 13.17 -7.03 -9.01
CA ILE A 101 14.61 -7.02 -8.78
C ILE A 101 15.22 -7.74 -9.97
N ASP A 102 15.88 -7.01 -10.86
CA ASP A 102 16.66 -7.60 -11.92
C ASP A 102 17.91 -8.27 -11.32
N ARG A 103 17.84 -9.59 -11.16
CA ARG A 103 18.97 -10.39 -10.67
C ARG A 103 20.08 -10.49 -11.71
N ASN A 104 19.82 -10.20 -12.99
CA ASN A 104 20.84 -10.22 -14.04
C ASN A 104 21.79 -9.04 -13.89
N TYR A 105 21.35 -7.90 -13.35
CA TYR A 105 22.25 -6.78 -13.04
C TYR A 105 23.26 -7.11 -11.92
N SER A 106 22.95 -8.11 -11.09
CA SER A 106 23.85 -8.64 -10.04
C SER A 106 24.67 -9.86 -10.51
N SER A 107 24.40 -10.40 -11.70
CA SER A 107 24.89 -11.69 -12.21
C SER A 107 26.01 -11.55 -13.25
N LEU A 108 26.74 -10.43 -13.30
CA LEU A 108 28.04 -10.42 -13.98
C LEU A 108 29.05 -11.45 -13.39
N HIS A 109 28.69 -12.19 -12.33
CA HIS A 109 29.59 -13.10 -11.62
C HIS A 109 29.08 -14.53 -11.34
N SER A 110 27.90 -14.98 -11.78
CA SER A 110 27.63 -16.43 -11.78
C SER A 110 26.46 -16.82 -12.69
N GLY A 111 26.75 -17.70 -13.64
CA GLY A 111 25.75 -18.30 -14.51
C GLY A 111 24.86 -19.27 -13.75
N ALA A 112 23.58 -18.95 -13.63
CA ALA A 112 22.52 -19.94 -13.37
C ALA A 112 21.13 -19.38 -13.71
N SER A 113 20.47 -20.05 -14.66
CA SER A 113 19.02 -20.16 -14.90
C SER A 113 18.16 -18.88 -14.90
N VAL A 114 17.88 -18.39 -16.10
CA VAL A 114 16.94 -17.30 -16.37
C VAL A 114 15.51 -17.88 -16.47
N SER A 115 14.64 -17.53 -15.52
CA SER A 115 13.20 -17.79 -15.64
C SER A 115 12.56 -16.79 -16.60
N ASN A 116 11.70 -17.25 -17.50
CA ASN A 116 11.07 -16.41 -18.53
C ASN A 116 10.24 -15.29 -17.88
N SER A 117 10.67 -14.04 -18.08
CA SER A 117 9.99 -12.86 -17.54
C SER A 117 9.86 -11.83 -18.65
N ASP A 118 8.95 -12.13 -19.59
CA ASP A 118 8.58 -11.33 -20.77
C ASP A 118 7.93 -9.97 -20.42
N TYR A 119 8.20 -9.40 -19.25
CA TYR A 119 7.69 -8.11 -18.82
C TYR A 119 8.78 -7.06 -18.97
N ASP A 120 8.65 -6.23 -20.00
CA ASP A 120 9.48 -5.04 -20.21
C ASP A 120 8.79 -3.83 -19.53
N PRO A 121 9.38 -3.23 -18.48
CA PRO A 121 8.84 -2.03 -17.82
C PRO A 121 9.05 -0.73 -18.62
N PHE A 122 9.75 -0.77 -19.75
CA PHE A 122 10.07 0.39 -20.61
C PHE A 122 9.53 0.27 -22.05
N ALA A 123 8.86 -0.82 -22.39
CA ALA A 123 8.16 -0.98 -23.65
C ALA A 123 6.92 -0.07 -23.75
#